data_AF-A0AA38MHY7-F1
#
_entry.id   AF-A0AA38MHY7-F1
#
_cell.length_a   1.000
_cell.length_b   1.000
_cell.length_c   1.000
_cell.angle_alpha   90.00
_cell.angle_beta   90.00
_cell.angle_gamma   90.00
#
_symmetry.space_group_name_H-M   'P 1'
#
loop_
_entity.id
_entity.type
_entity.pdbx_description
1 polymer ?
#
loop_
_entity_poly.entity_id
_entity_poly.type
_entity_poly.pdbx_seq_one_letter_code
_entity_poly.pdbx_strand_id
1 'polypeptide(L)' 'MGLNKLQSLLLASVFLILVSYQVEAEKSCVCSRIFAPVCASDGNTYANKCTFNCELKKQGQARSNLRIVKNEAC' A
#
# COMPACT_ATOMS: atom_id res chain seq x y z
N MET A 1 -2.70 -15.71 -43.23
CA MET A 1 -3.58 -14.85 -42.41
C MET A 1 -2.69 -13.95 -41.55
N GLY A 2 -2.28 -12.81 -42.08
CA GLY A 2 -1.47 -11.83 -41.35
C GLY A 2 -2.38 -10.71 -40.82
N LEU A 3 -2.01 -10.13 -39.67
CA LEU A 3 -2.68 -8.94 -39.18
C LEU A 3 -2.52 -7.80 -40.19
N ASN A 4 -3.61 -7.13 -40.52
CA ASN A 4 -3.55 -5.94 -41.36
C ASN A 4 -2.94 -4.77 -40.57
N LYS A 5 -2.39 -3.76 -41.26
CA LYS A 5 -1.77 -2.58 -40.62
C LYS A 5 -2.71 -1.90 -39.62
N LEU A 6 -4.01 -1.90 -39.92
CA LEU A 6 -5.07 -1.35 -39.08
C LEU A 6 -5.23 -2.13 -37.77
N GLN A 7 -5.25 -3.46 -37.82
CA GLN A 7 -5.30 -4.36 -36.66
C GLN A 7 -4.03 -4.22 -35.82
N SER A 8 -2.86 -4.06 -36.44
CA SER A 8 -1.61 -3.81 -35.72
C SER A 8 -1.63 -2.48 -34.96
N LEU A 9 -2.19 -1.42 -35.56
CA LEU A 9 -2.34 -0.10 -34.92
C LEU A 9 -3.34 -0.13 -33.77
N LEU A 10 -4.47 -0.82 -33.96
CA LEU A 10 -5.51 -0.96 -32.93
C LEU A 10 -5.01 -1.74 -31.71
N LEU A 11 -4.21 -2.79 -31.91
CA LEU A 11 -3.62 -3.53 -30.79
C LEU A 11 -2.59 -2.70 -30.03
N ALA A 12 -1.78 -1.90 -30.73
CA ALA A 12 -0.80 -1.02 -30.10
C ALA A 12 -1.46 0.07 -29.24
N SER A 13 -2.54 0.70 -29.71
CA SER A 13 -3.25 1.73 -28.95
C SER A 13 -3.99 1.16 -27.74
N VAL A 14 -4.63 -0.01 -27.87
CA VAL A 14 -5.28 -0.71 -26.75
C VAL A 14 -4.26 -1.07 -25.68
N PHE A 15 -3.08 -1.56 -26.05
CA PHE A 15 -2.01 -1.87 -25.09
C PHE A 15 -1.55 -0.62 -24.31
N LEU A 16 -1.36 0.51 -24.98
CA LEU A 16 -0.99 1.78 -24.33
C LEU A 16 -2.05 2.29 -23.35
N ILE A 17 -3.34 2.15 -23.71
CA ILE A 17 -4.46 2.54 -22.85
C ILE A 17 -4.50 1.64 -21.59
N LEU A 18 -4.34 0.32 -21.76
CA LEU A 18 -4.36 -0.63 -20.66
C LEU A 18 -3.19 -0.46 -19.69
N VAL A 19 -2.00 -0.09 -20.20
CA VAL A 19 -0.80 0.13 -19.38
C VAL A 19 -0.87 1.42 -18.56
N SER A 20 -1.51 2.47 -19.09
CA SER A 20 -1.66 3.75 -18.39
C SER A 20 -2.84 3.80 -17.41
N TYR A 21 -3.78 2.85 -17.50
CA TYR A 21 -4.90 2.68 -16.59
C TYR A 21 -4.51 1.85 -15.35
N GLN A 22 -3.59 2.36 -14.51
CA GLN A 22 -3.37 1.81 -13.16
C GLN A 22 -3.33 2.98 -12.17
N VAL A 23 -4.52 3.44 -11.75
CA VAL A 23 -4.66 4.41 -10.67
C VAL A 23 -4.78 3.61 -9.38
N GLU A 24 -3.66 3.45 -8.70
CA GLU A 24 -3.65 2.84 -7.37
C GLU A 24 -4.10 3.90 -6.37
N ALA A 25 -5.27 3.68 -5.77
CA ALA A 25 -5.82 4.57 -4.75
C ALA A 25 -4.83 4.67 -3.58
N GLU A 26 -4.20 5.83 -3.43
CA GLU A 26 -3.35 6.13 -2.29
C GLU A 26 -4.20 5.94 -1.03
N LYS A 27 -3.90 4.87 -0.27
CA LYS A 27 -4.60 4.56 0.98
C LYS A 27 -4.20 5.60 2.03
N SER A 28 -4.81 6.78 1.94
CA SER A 28 -4.67 7.81 2.95
C SER A 28 -5.17 7.26 4.29
N CYS A 29 -4.30 7.29 5.29
CA CYS A 29 -4.67 6.91 6.65
C CYS A 29 -5.02 8.15 7.46
N VAL A 30 -6.25 8.20 7.95
CA VAL A 30 -6.68 9.22 8.91
C VAL A 30 -6.59 8.62 10.31
N CYS A 31 -5.71 9.17 11.15
CA CYS A 31 -5.56 8.77 12.55
C CYS A 31 -5.68 10.00 13.46
N SER A 32 -6.26 9.80 14.64
CA SER A 32 -6.22 10.81 15.71
C SER A 32 -4.77 11.04 16.17
N ARG A 33 -4.50 12.25 16.68
CA ARG A 33 -3.21 12.64 17.26
C ARG A 33 -3.08 12.29 18.75
N ILE A 34 -4.00 11.48 19.28
CA ILE A 34 -3.90 10.97 20.66
C ILE A 34 -2.63 10.13 20.77
N PHE A 35 -1.82 10.45 21.77
CA PHE A 35 -0.61 9.69 22.12
C PHE A 35 -1.00 8.56 23.09
N ALA A 36 -1.00 7.34 22.58
CA ALA A 36 -1.29 6.10 23.31
C ALA A 36 -0.33 5.02 22.78
N PRO A 37 0.96 5.09 23.16
CA PRO A 37 2.03 4.40 22.45
C PRO A 37 1.89 2.89 22.51
N VAL A 38 2.34 2.22 21.45
CA VAL A 38 2.40 0.76 21.38
C VAL A 38 3.75 0.30 20.85
N CYS A 39 4.26 -0.80 21.38
CA CYS A 39 5.52 -1.40 21.00
C CYS A 39 5.24 -2.51 19.99
N ALA A 40 5.92 -2.49 18.85
CA ALA A 40 5.78 -3.49 17.81
C ALA A 40 6.91 -4.54 17.84
N SER A 41 6.70 -5.66 17.16
CA SER A 41 7.64 -6.79 17.09
C SER A 41 8.95 -6.48 16.38
N ASP A 42 9.04 -5.34 15.68
CA ASP A 42 10.26 -4.79 15.09
C ASP A 42 11.03 -3.86 16.04
N GLY A 43 10.57 -3.71 17.29
CA GLY A 43 11.16 -2.84 18.30
C GLY A 43 10.83 -1.36 18.15
N ASN A 44 9.93 -0.99 17.23
CA ASN A 44 9.52 0.40 17.04
C ASN A 44 8.30 0.76 17.90
N THR A 45 8.34 1.96 18.48
CA THR A 45 7.20 2.59 19.16
C THR A 45 6.33 3.34 18.17
N TYR A 46 5.05 3.00 18.13
CA TYR A 46 4.04 3.71 17.33
C TYR A 46 3.21 4.61 18.23
N ALA A 47 2.93 5.84 17.79
CA ALA A 47 2.24 6.87 18.59
C ALA A 47 0.86 6.41 19.09
N ASN A 48 0.17 5.59 18.29
CA ASN A 48 -1.02 4.86 18.69
C ASN A 48 -1.32 3.65 17.79
N LYS A 49 -2.27 2.81 18.20
CA LYS A 49 -2.71 1.63 17.43
C LYS A 49 -3.19 1.98 16.01
N CYS A 50 -3.77 3.16 15.77
CA CYS A 50 -4.16 3.58 14.43
C CYS A 50 -2.94 3.80 13.54
N THR A 51 -1.92 4.52 14.04
CA THR A 51 -0.67 4.77 13.28
C THR A 51 0.08 3.48 12.97
N PHE A 52 0.09 2.51 13.89
CA PHE A 52 0.61 1.16 13.64
C PHE A 52 -0.11 0.46 12.48
N ASN A 53 -1.44 0.42 12.53
CA ASN A 53 -2.25 -0.19 11.48
C ASN A 53 -2.12 0.53 10.13
N CYS A 54 -1.90 1.83 10.15
CA CYS A 54 -1.63 2.58 8.93
C CYS A 54 -0.33 2.14 8.28
N GLU A 55 0.74 2.05 9.06
CA GLU A 55 2.05 1.64 8.57
C GLU A 55 1.99 0.22 7.99
N LEU A 56 1.28 -0.70 8.67
CA LEU A 56 1.02 -2.05 8.14
C LEU A 56 0.34 -2.04 6.76
N LYS A 57 -0.64 -1.15 6.55
CA LYS A 57 -1.37 -1.04 5.28
C LYS A 57 -0.52 -0.43 4.16
N LYS A 58 0.37 0.52 4.49
CA LYS A 58 1.32 1.13 3.55
C LYS A 58 2.36 0.15 3.06
N GLN A 59 2.80 -0.76 3.93
CA GLN A 59 3.89 -1.67 3.61
C GLN A 59 3.49 -2.88 2.76
N GLY A 60 2.22 -2.99 2.33
CA GLY A 60 1.82 -3.86 1.22
C GLY A 60 2.45 -5.26 1.20
N GLN A 61 2.58 -5.91 2.37
CA GLN A 61 3.18 -7.24 2.60
C GLN A 61 4.71 -7.33 2.89
N ALA A 62 5.47 -6.23 2.99
CA ALA A 62 6.91 -6.28 3.31
C ALA A 62 7.25 -6.66 4.77
N ARG A 63 6.29 -6.52 5.69
CA ARG A 63 6.44 -6.84 7.12
C ARG A 63 5.43 -7.86 7.61
N SER A 64 5.50 -9.08 7.06
CA SER A 64 4.60 -10.20 7.35
C SER A 64 4.50 -10.59 8.84
N ASN A 65 5.48 -10.23 9.67
CA ASN A 65 5.51 -10.54 11.10
C ASN A 65 5.35 -9.32 12.03
N LEU A 66 5.02 -8.15 11.49
CA LEU A 66 4.86 -6.93 12.30
C LEU A 66 3.54 -6.98 13.07
N ARG A 67 3.64 -7.05 14.40
CA ARG A 67 2.51 -7.11 15.34
C ARG A 67 2.81 -6.28 16.58
N ILE A 68 1.78 -5.81 17.27
CA ILE A 68 1.94 -5.17 18.58
C ILE A 68 2.35 -6.24 19.60
N VAL A 69 3.42 -5.97 20.36
CA VAL A 69 3.90 -6.83 21.46
C VAL A 69 3.57 -6.27 22.84
N LYS A 70 3.46 -4.94 22.99
CA LYS A 70 3.05 -4.28 24.25
C LYS A 70 2.23 -3.01 23.99
N ASN A 71 1.32 -2.67 24.91
CA ASN A 71 0.49 -1.44 24.85
C ASN A 71 1.15 -0.24 25.55
N GLU A 72 2.43 -0.08 25.30
CA GLU A 72 3.29 0.98 25.83
C GLU A 72 4.43 1.22 24.84
N ALA A 73 5.27 2.22 25.06
CA ALA A 73 6.48 2.38 24.25
C ALA A 73 7.43 1.18 24.41
N CYS A 74 8.12 0.81 23.33
CA CYS A 74 9.43 0.17 23.45
C CYS A 74 10.39 1.19 24.09
#